data_AF-A0A8H6DFX7-F1
#
_entry.id   AF-A0A8H6DFX7-F1
#
_cell.length_a   1.000
_cell.length_b   1.000
_cell.length_c   1.000
_cell.angle_alpha   90.00
_cell.angle_beta   90.00
_cell.angle_gamma   90.00
#
_symmetry.space_group_name_H-M   'P 1'
#
loop_
_entity.id
_entity.type
_entity.pdbx_description
1 polymer ?
#
loop_
_entity_poly.entity_id
_entity_poly.type
_entity_poly.pdbx_seq_one_letter_code
_entity_poly.pdbx_strand_id
1 'polypeptide(L)'
;MAGDRRRHLNGVADIDYGDNFEDLGEPHDMAFRRRPPFVPGPGGRQNIIIVHSRVGQLRRRYSVDQEVLFNLLPRVREAPRRGALVLSTYFREPYLENHPEDLMNWALDFVFQHLSEFTSIEAMDMFGVAMQDIENDPVRGRAVNEWAAQMHALCIVLGNDQGLGCSEDLLGRILDFFEFLIQEVHNILGWNQAAVLFEAFANIVRTHRGDQVQQIRRIWNRFDPEVQQQILADIRSALPVEGMDDMAHRMYRTLGY
;
A
#
# COMPACT_ATOMS: atom_id res chain seq x y z
N MET A 1 15.86 10.81 -27.88
CA MET A 1 16.97 10.06 -27.28
C MET A 1 16.36 8.98 -26.42
N ALA A 2 16.55 7.71 -26.77
CA ALA A 2 15.98 6.58 -26.06
C ALA A 2 16.80 6.32 -24.79
N GLY A 3 16.22 6.65 -23.63
CA GLY A 3 16.83 6.37 -22.33
C GLY A 3 16.65 4.90 -21.98
N ASP A 4 17.76 4.20 -21.87
CA ASP A 4 17.85 2.81 -21.42
C ASP A 4 17.48 2.73 -19.93
N ARG A 5 16.17 2.56 -19.63
CA ARG A 5 15.64 2.35 -18.28
C ARG A 5 15.45 0.85 -18.06
N ARG A 6 16.51 0.15 -17.68
CA ARG A 6 16.41 -1.20 -17.08
C ARG A 6 15.69 -1.10 -15.74
N ARG A 7 14.36 -1.21 -15.75
CA ARG A 7 13.54 -1.35 -14.55
C ARG A 7 13.57 -2.82 -14.12
N HIS A 8 14.01 -3.08 -12.90
CA HIS A 8 14.05 -4.42 -12.33
C HIS A 8 12.80 -4.60 -11.48
N LEU A 9 12.12 -5.74 -11.61
CA LEU A 9 10.91 -6.04 -10.81
C LEU A 9 11.15 -6.19 -9.30
N ASN A 10 12.40 -6.07 -8.86
CA ASN A 10 12.79 -6.00 -7.45
C ASN A 10 13.74 -4.80 -7.16
N GLY A 11 13.85 -3.84 -8.08
CA GLY A 11 14.65 -2.63 -7.92
C GLY A 11 13.76 -1.42 -8.13
N VAL A 12 13.56 -0.66 -7.04
CA VAL A 12 12.79 0.59 -6.95
C VAL A 12 12.70 1.28 -8.30
N ALA A 13 11.52 1.24 -8.93
CA ALA A 13 11.24 2.20 -9.97
C ALA A 13 11.25 3.56 -9.27
N ASP A 14 12.26 4.39 -9.55
CA ASP A 14 12.30 5.76 -9.08
C ASP A 14 11.03 6.46 -9.60
N ILE A 15 10.04 6.58 -8.72
CA ILE A 15 9.06 7.65 -8.84
C ILE A 15 9.89 8.91 -8.74
N ASP A 16 9.85 9.73 -9.78
CA ASP A 16 10.33 11.10 -9.69
C ASP A 16 9.46 11.83 -8.67
N TYR A 17 9.91 11.76 -7.42
CA TYR A 17 9.37 12.47 -6.28
C TYR A 17 9.44 14.00 -6.51
N GLY A 18 10.22 14.47 -7.49
CA GLY A 18 10.50 15.88 -7.75
C GLY A 18 11.50 16.43 -6.75
N ASP A 19 12.47 17.19 -7.24
CA ASP A 19 13.49 17.91 -6.43
C ASP A 19 12.89 18.95 -5.45
N ASN A 20 11.55 19.10 -5.41
CA ASN A 20 10.82 20.03 -4.55
C ASN A 20 10.18 19.36 -3.32
N PHE A 21 10.68 18.20 -2.87
CA PHE A 21 10.32 17.67 -1.54
C PHE A 21 10.80 18.58 -0.39
N GLU A 22 11.74 19.49 -0.65
CA GLU A 22 12.20 20.50 0.34
C GLU A 22 11.22 21.67 0.54
N ASP A 23 10.18 21.81 -0.30
CA ASP A 23 9.15 22.85 -0.16
C ASP A 23 7.78 22.25 0.22
N LEU A 24 7.81 21.09 0.89
CA LEU A 24 6.74 20.71 1.80
C LEU A 24 6.77 21.71 2.96
N GLY A 25 6.17 22.88 2.74
CA GLY A 25 5.83 23.82 3.80
C GLY A 25 5.28 23.02 4.99
N GLU A 26 5.81 23.34 6.18
CA GLU A 26 5.53 22.68 7.46
C GLU A 26 4.15 22.02 7.45
N PRO A 27 4.02 20.75 7.88
CA PRO A 27 2.77 20.01 7.80
C PRO A 27 1.66 20.85 8.41
N HIS A 28 0.92 21.53 7.54
CA HIS A 28 -0.10 22.47 7.96
C HIS A 28 -1.17 21.63 8.58
N ASP A 29 -1.20 21.62 9.93
CA ASP A 29 -2.28 21.24 10.81
C ASP A 29 -3.43 20.53 10.07
N MET A 30 -3.16 19.34 9.53
CA MET A 30 -4.20 18.35 9.32
C MET A 30 -4.56 17.98 10.74
N ALA A 31 -5.52 18.72 11.30
CA ALA A 31 -5.91 18.66 12.68
C ALA A 31 -6.37 17.23 12.99
N PHE A 32 -5.40 16.39 13.35
CA PHE A 32 -5.57 15.10 13.97
C PHE A 32 -6.32 15.38 15.26
N ARG A 33 -7.65 15.38 15.17
CA ARG A 33 -8.54 15.64 16.31
C ARG A 33 -8.05 14.75 17.45
N ARG A 34 -7.56 15.41 18.51
CA ARG A 34 -7.19 14.75 19.76
C ARG A 34 -8.29 13.76 20.12
N ARG A 35 -7.97 12.47 20.10
CA ARG A 35 -8.92 11.44 20.51
C ARG A 35 -9.15 11.51 22.02
N PRO A 36 -10.39 11.23 22.48
CA PRO A 36 -10.66 11.04 23.89
C PRO A 36 -9.87 9.84 24.44
N PRO A 37 -9.56 9.82 25.74
CA PRO A 37 -8.89 8.68 26.37
C PRO A 37 -9.70 7.39 26.18
N PHE A 38 -8.98 6.29 25.98
CA PHE A 38 -9.52 4.94 25.86
C PHE A 38 -10.46 4.61 27.02
N VAL A 39 -11.72 4.27 26.70
CA VAL A 39 -12.68 3.72 27.64
C VAL A 39 -12.99 2.28 27.19
N PRO A 40 -12.48 1.25 27.89
CA PRO A 40 -12.83 -0.13 27.55
C PRO A 40 -14.32 -0.34 27.78
N GLY A 41 -15.04 -0.72 26.72
CA GLY A 41 -16.45 -1.08 26.78
C GLY A 41 -16.69 -2.34 27.62
N PRO A 42 -17.87 -2.50 28.23
CA PRO A 42 -18.18 -3.65 29.07
C PRO A 42 -18.58 -4.84 28.19
N GLY A 43 -17.60 -5.59 27.68
CA GLY A 43 -17.87 -6.79 26.90
C GLY A 43 -16.62 -7.52 26.44
N GLY A 44 -16.22 -8.56 27.20
CA GLY A 44 -15.27 -9.59 26.77
C GLY A 44 -13.80 -9.15 26.70
N ARG A 45 -12.90 -9.98 27.21
CA ARG A 45 -11.47 -9.84 26.90
C ARG A 45 -11.27 -10.13 25.40
N GLN A 46 -11.30 -9.08 24.58
CA GLN A 46 -10.83 -9.16 23.19
C GLN A 46 -9.34 -9.53 23.24
N ASN A 47 -8.89 -10.45 22.38
CA ASN A 47 -7.48 -10.79 22.25
C ASN A 47 -6.79 -9.62 21.55
N ILE A 48 -6.51 -8.55 22.29
CA ILE A 48 -5.90 -7.33 21.75
C ILE A 48 -4.39 -7.53 21.61
N ILE A 49 -3.87 -7.24 20.42
CA ILE A 49 -2.44 -7.15 20.15
C ILE A 49 -2.03 -5.68 20.17
N ILE A 50 -1.01 -5.38 20.98
CA ILE A 50 -0.39 -4.05 20.98
C ILE A 50 0.67 -4.01 19.90
N VAL A 51 0.43 -3.20 18.87
CA VAL A 51 1.41 -2.98 17.82
C VAL A 51 2.31 -1.83 18.23
N HIS A 52 3.60 -2.12 18.34
CA HIS A 52 4.63 -1.10 18.50
C HIS A 52 5.19 -0.78 17.12
N SER A 53 4.74 0.33 16.54
CA SER A 53 5.42 0.89 15.39
C SER A 53 6.72 1.50 15.90
N ARG A 54 7.83 0.82 15.63
CA ARG A 54 9.18 1.37 15.69
C ARG A 54 9.84 1.00 14.37
N VAL A 55 9.53 1.79 13.36
CA VAL A 55 10.33 1.88 12.14
C VAL A 55 10.95 3.28 12.21
N GLY A 56 12.28 3.33 12.27
CA GLY A 56 12.98 4.60 12.45
C GLY A 56 12.65 5.34 13.77
N GLN A 57 12.33 6.65 13.68
CA GLN A 57 12.10 7.52 14.86
C GLN A 57 10.67 7.49 15.44
N LEU A 58 9.68 7.01 14.69
CA LEU A 58 8.28 7.12 15.10
C LEU A 58 7.93 6.03 16.12
N ARG A 59 7.30 6.43 17.24
CA ARG A 59 6.81 5.51 18.29
C ARG A 59 5.31 5.69 18.49
N ARG A 60 4.52 4.87 17.81
CA ARG A 60 3.06 4.80 18.03
C ARG A 60 2.63 3.43 18.53
N ARG A 61 1.50 3.43 19.25
CA ARG A 61 0.89 2.25 19.85
C ARG A 61 -0.53 2.12 19.33
N TYR A 62 -0.82 0.98 18.74
CA TYR A 62 -2.16 0.63 18.25
C TYR A 62 -2.66 -0.60 19.00
N SER A 63 -3.97 -0.61 19.28
CA SER A 63 -4.66 -1.76 19.87
C SER A 63 -5.54 -2.36 18.80
N VAL A 64 -5.20 -3.56 18.34
CA VAL A 64 -5.93 -4.23 17.26
C VAL A 64 -6.42 -5.58 17.76
N ASP A 65 -7.66 -5.94 17.45
CA ASP A 65 -8.14 -7.29 17.71
C ASP A 65 -7.30 -8.31 16.92
N GLN A 66 -6.93 -9.40 17.58
CA GLN A 66 -6.08 -10.44 17.01
C GLN A 66 -6.69 -11.08 15.75
N GLU A 67 -8.00 -11.32 15.74
CA GLU A 67 -8.66 -11.91 14.57
C GLU A 67 -8.62 -10.92 13.41
N VAL A 68 -8.93 -9.64 13.65
CA VAL A 68 -8.80 -8.57 12.65
C VAL A 68 -7.38 -8.54 12.07
N LEU A 69 -6.38 -8.50 12.95
CA LEU A 69 -4.98 -8.41 12.54
C LEU A 69 -4.57 -9.62 11.68
N PHE A 70 -4.91 -10.83 12.11
CA PHE A 70 -4.51 -12.06 11.43
C PHE A 70 -5.31 -12.31 10.15
N ASN A 71 -6.55 -11.88 10.10
CA ASN A 71 -7.38 -12.01 8.90
C ASN A 71 -6.89 -11.05 7.81
N LEU A 72 -6.56 -9.80 8.18
CA LEU A 72 -6.21 -8.78 7.19
C LEU A 72 -4.72 -8.76 6.80
N LEU A 73 -3.82 -9.11 7.72
CA LEU A 73 -2.36 -9.14 7.51
C LEU A 73 -1.80 -10.56 7.71
N PRO A 74 -1.91 -11.46 6.72
CA PRO A 74 -1.67 -12.89 6.91
C PRO A 74 -0.25 -13.24 7.37
N ARG A 75 0.76 -12.41 7.07
CA ARG A 75 2.16 -12.72 7.46
C ARG A 75 2.45 -12.42 8.93
N VAL A 76 1.58 -11.67 9.62
CA VAL A 76 1.81 -11.33 11.04
C VAL A 76 1.30 -12.39 12.02
N ARG A 77 0.64 -13.45 11.51
CA ARG A 77 0.08 -14.57 12.29
C ARG A 77 1.10 -15.30 13.16
N GLU A 78 2.38 -15.28 12.77
CA GLU A 78 3.45 -16.00 13.47
C GLU A 78 4.20 -15.16 14.53
N ALA A 79 3.99 -13.85 14.58
CA ALA A 79 4.58 -12.98 15.60
C ALA A 79 4.07 -13.06 17.06
N PRO A 80 2.89 -13.60 17.43
CA PRO A 80 2.15 -13.09 18.59
C PRO A 80 2.54 -13.78 19.90
N ARG A 81 3.74 -14.35 20.03
CA ARG A 81 4.12 -15.16 21.20
C ARG A 81 4.01 -14.42 22.55
N ARG A 82 3.74 -13.10 22.60
CA ARG A 82 3.59 -12.30 23.84
C ARG A 82 2.55 -11.16 23.79
N GLY A 83 1.56 -11.18 22.89
CA GLY A 83 0.52 -10.13 22.84
C GLY A 83 1.00 -8.75 22.35
N ALA A 84 2.19 -8.70 21.74
CA ALA A 84 2.75 -7.51 21.12
C ALA A 84 3.35 -7.84 19.75
N LEU A 85 3.12 -6.96 18.78
CA LEU A 85 3.73 -7.03 17.45
C LEU A 85 4.84 -5.98 17.34
N VAL A 86 6.03 -6.40 16.96
CA VAL A 86 7.21 -5.53 16.79
C VAL A 86 7.53 -5.45 15.29
N LEU A 87 7.27 -4.31 14.65
CA LEU A 87 7.38 -4.20 13.18
C LEU A 87 8.81 -4.32 12.64
N SER A 88 9.82 -3.97 13.45
CA SER A 88 11.22 -4.11 13.07
C SER A 88 11.65 -5.55 12.80
N THR A 89 10.84 -6.56 13.15
CA THR A 89 11.12 -7.96 12.80
C THR A 89 10.67 -8.34 11.39
N TYR A 90 9.79 -7.55 10.79
CA TYR A 90 9.22 -7.77 9.46
C TYR A 90 9.97 -7.02 8.38
N PHE A 91 10.35 -5.79 8.68
CA PHE A 91 11.09 -4.94 7.76
C PHE A 91 12.57 -4.97 8.11
N ARG A 92 13.38 -5.69 7.32
CA ARG A 92 14.85 -5.68 7.46
C ARG A 92 15.41 -4.37 6.91
N GLU A 93 16.49 -3.86 7.51
CA GLU A 93 17.17 -2.61 7.10
C GLU A 93 17.35 -2.46 5.58
N PRO A 94 17.89 -3.42 4.81
CA PRO A 94 18.08 -3.24 3.36
C PRO A 94 16.78 -3.17 2.54
N TYR A 95 15.63 -3.58 3.10
CA TYR A 95 14.34 -3.46 2.44
C TYR A 95 13.75 -2.05 2.56
N LEU A 96 14.02 -1.37 3.68
CA LEU A 96 13.55 0.00 3.91
C LEU A 96 14.58 1.07 3.50
N GLU A 97 15.87 0.74 3.45
CA GLU A 97 16.96 1.66 3.08
C GLU A 97 16.77 2.29 1.69
N ASN A 98 16.07 1.60 0.78
CA ASN A 98 15.82 2.12 -0.57
C ASN A 98 14.56 3.00 -0.66
N HIS A 99 13.90 3.29 0.46
CA HIS A 99 12.66 4.05 0.50
C HIS A 99 12.71 5.18 1.55
N PRO A 100 12.08 6.34 1.28
CA PRO A 100 12.00 7.42 2.25
C PRO A 100 11.36 6.96 3.56
N GLU A 101 12.07 7.16 4.68
CA GLU A 101 11.64 6.71 6.02
C GLU A 101 10.24 7.25 6.37
N ASP A 102 9.98 8.53 6.05
CA ASP A 102 8.71 9.20 6.36
C ASP A 102 7.52 8.56 5.62
N LEU A 103 7.69 8.15 4.36
CA LEU A 103 6.63 7.49 3.59
C LEU A 103 6.33 6.09 4.14
N MET A 104 7.38 5.34 4.53
CA MET A 104 7.21 4.02 5.14
C MET A 104 6.51 4.13 6.50
N ASN A 105 6.93 5.10 7.32
CA ASN A 105 6.30 5.37 8.61
C ASN A 105 4.83 5.78 8.45
N TRP A 106 4.53 6.65 7.48
CA TRP A 106 3.17 7.01 7.13
C TRP A 106 2.35 5.79 6.75
N ALA A 107 2.85 4.91 5.88
CA ALA A 107 2.11 3.74 5.40
C ALA A 107 1.79 2.75 6.53
N LEU A 108 2.75 2.53 7.44
CA LEU A 108 2.54 1.69 8.62
C LEU A 108 1.52 2.30 9.57
N ASP A 109 1.64 3.60 9.85
CA ASP A 109 0.67 4.32 10.66
C ASP A 109 -0.73 4.25 10.05
N PHE A 110 -0.83 4.47 8.74
CA PHE A 110 -2.08 4.38 7.99
C PHE A 110 -2.74 3.01 8.16
N VAL A 111 -2.01 1.91 7.96
CA VAL A 111 -2.55 0.55 8.13
C VAL A 111 -3.04 0.33 9.56
N PHE A 112 -2.18 0.53 10.57
CA PHE A 112 -2.52 0.15 11.94
C PHE A 112 -3.55 1.07 12.59
N GLN A 113 -3.62 2.33 12.17
CA GLN A 113 -4.68 3.24 12.57
C GLN A 113 -6.06 2.72 12.11
N HIS A 114 -6.19 2.33 10.84
CA HIS A 114 -7.46 1.84 10.31
C HIS A 114 -7.83 0.46 10.87
N LEU A 115 -6.87 -0.44 11.11
CA LEU A 115 -7.14 -1.72 11.78
C LEU A 115 -7.63 -1.54 13.24
N SER A 116 -7.05 -0.57 13.95
CA SER A 116 -7.47 -0.20 15.31
C SER A 116 -8.88 0.39 15.33
N GLU A 117 -9.24 1.20 14.33
CA GLU A 117 -10.59 1.72 14.16
C GLU A 117 -11.60 0.63 13.80
N PHE A 118 -11.24 -0.27 12.90
CA PHE A 118 -12.09 -1.40 12.51
C PHE A 118 -12.43 -2.30 13.71
N THR A 119 -11.47 -2.51 14.61
CA THR A 119 -11.68 -3.22 15.88
C THR A 119 -12.77 -2.57 16.74
N SER A 120 -12.96 -1.24 16.63
CA SER A 120 -13.87 -0.47 17.48
C SER A 120 -15.26 -0.25 16.86
N ILE A 121 -15.33 -0.12 15.52
CA ILE A 121 -16.53 0.38 14.81
C ILE A 121 -17.08 -0.64 13.81
N GLU A 122 -16.35 -1.73 13.51
CA GLU A 122 -16.70 -2.76 12.49
C GLU A 122 -16.92 -2.20 11.06
N ALA A 123 -16.59 -0.94 10.83
CA ALA A 123 -16.53 -0.29 9.52
C ALA A 123 -15.12 0.29 9.32
N MET A 124 -14.53 0.03 8.15
CA MET A 124 -13.20 0.54 7.79
C MET A 124 -13.30 1.27 6.46
N ASP A 125 -13.45 2.59 6.52
CA ASP A 125 -13.24 3.49 5.39
C ASP A 125 -11.79 3.99 5.45
N MET A 126 -10.93 3.44 4.58
CA MET A 126 -9.50 3.78 4.55
C MET A 126 -9.20 5.02 3.71
N PHE A 127 -10.02 5.29 2.69
CA PHE A 127 -9.68 6.21 1.60
C PHE A 127 -10.76 7.28 1.36
N GLY A 128 -11.80 7.36 2.19
CA GLY A 128 -12.80 8.43 2.12
C GLY A 128 -12.20 9.83 2.16
N VAL A 129 -11.23 10.05 3.07
CA VAL A 129 -10.49 11.32 3.15
C VAL A 129 -9.65 11.54 1.89
N ALA A 130 -8.97 10.50 1.40
CA ALA A 130 -8.14 10.58 0.20
C ALA A 130 -8.93 11.01 -1.05
N MET A 131 -10.12 10.44 -1.23
CA MET A 131 -11.03 10.83 -2.31
C MET A 131 -11.47 12.29 -2.18
N GLN A 132 -11.83 12.71 -0.96
CA GLN A 132 -12.21 14.10 -0.70
C GLN A 132 -11.06 15.08 -0.95
N ASP A 133 -9.83 14.73 -0.56
CA ASP A 133 -8.65 15.56 -0.79
C ASP A 133 -8.44 15.76 -2.29
N ILE A 134 -8.43 14.67 -3.07
CA ILE A 134 -8.22 14.75 -4.53
C ILE A 134 -9.34 15.52 -5.25
N GLU A 135 -10.59 15.36 -4.82
CA GLU A 135 -11.74 16.03 -5.44
C GLU A 135 -11.83 17.52 -5.09
N ASN A 136 -11.47 17.89 -3.86
CA ASN A 136 -11.66 19.25 -3.35
C ASN A 136 -10.39 20.11 -3.34
N ASP A 137 -9.20 19.54 -3.59
CA ASP A 137 -7.96 20.31 -3.60
C ASP A 137 -7.93 21.29 -4.81
N PRO A 138 -7.76 22.60 -4.58
CA PRO A 138 -7.63 23.59 -5.65
C PRO A 138 -6.44 23.33 -6.59
N VAL A 139 -5.44 22.57 -6.12
CA VAL A 139 -4.25 22.08 -6.82
C VAL A 139 -4.27 20.55 -6.85
N ARG A 140 -5.29 19.97 -7.50
CA ARG A 140 -5.49 18.51 -7.65
C ARG A 140 -4.22 17.72 -7.98
N GLY A 141 -3.32 18.26 -8.81
CA GLY A 141 -2.07 17.58 -9.16
C GLY A 141 -1.12 17.34 -7.99
N ARG A 142 -1.11 18.22 -6.98
CA ARG A 142 -0.36 18.01 -5.75
C ARG A 142 -0.95 16.86 -4.94
N ALA A 143 -2.25 16.89 -4.66
CA ALA A 143 -2.94 15.83 -3.94
C ALA A 143 -2.79 14.47 -4.62
N VAL A 144 -2.91 14.41 -5.95
CA VAL A 144 -2.74 13.16 -6.71
C VAL A 144 -1.30 12.63 -6.62
N ASN A 145 -0.29 13.50 -6.67
CA ASN A 145 1.10 13.08 -6.50
C ASN A 145 1.37 12.56 -5.08
N GLU A 146 0.87 13.24 -4.06
CA GLU A 146 1.01 12.82 -2.66
C GLU A 146 0.33 11.46 -2.41
N TRP A 147 -0.91 11.28 -2.86
CA TRP A 147 -1.63 10.01 -2.71
C TRP A 147 -1.04 8.88 -3.56
N ALA A 148 -0.44 9.18 -4.72
CA ALA A 148 0.30 8.19 -5.50
C ALA A 148 1.55 7.69 -4.75
N ALA A 149 2.34 8.59 -4.16
CA ALA A 149 3.51 8.23 -3.36
C ALA A 149 3.12 7.43 -2.11
N GLN A 150 2.05 7.85 -1.43
CA GLN A 150 1.49 7.16 -0.26
C GLN A 150 0.95 5.76 -0.61
N MET A 151 0.22 5.62 -1.72
CA MET A 151 -0.28 4.33 -2.19
C MET A 151 0.86 3.39 -2.59
N HIS A 152 1.89 3.91 -3.26
CA HIS A 152 3.10 3.15 -3.57
C HIS A 152 3.75 2.62 -2.29
N ALA A 153 3.92 3.47 -1.28
CA ALA A 153 4.44 3.08 0.02
C ALA A 153 3.56 2.03 0.73
N LEU A 154 2.24 2.18 0.64
CA LEU A 154 1.28 1.21 1.17
C LEU A 154 1.44 -0.17 0.52
N CYS A 155 1.64 -0.22 -0.81
CA CYS A 155 1.85 -1.47 -1.53
C CYS A 155 3.16 -2.17 -1.12
N ILE A 156 4.21 -1.40 -0.80
CA ILE A 156 5.48 -1.94 -0.27
C ILE A 156 5.23 -2.58 1.10
N VAL A 157 4.66 -1.85 2.06
CA VAL A 157 4.52 -2.37 3.44
C VAL A 157 3.56 -3.56 3.52
N LEU A 158 2.56 -3.62 2.62
CA LEU A 158 1.62 -4.73 2.51
C LEU A 158 2.08 -5.86 1.57
N GLY A 159 3.27 -5.75 0.97
CA GLY A 159 3.77 -6.70 -0.01
C GLY A 159 3.71 -8.15 0.48
N ASN A 160 3.25 -9.04 -0.38
CA ASN A 160 3.03 -10.45 -0.01
C ASN A 160 4.32 -11.25 0.21
N ASP A 161 5.45 -10.76 -0.31
CA ASP A 161 6.72 -11.50 -0.30
C ASP A 161 7.68 -11.03 0.80
N GLN A 162 7.73 -9.71 1.07
CA GLN A 162 8.63 -9.11 2.07
C GLN A 162 7.94 -8.22 3.12
N GLY A 163 6.65 -7.92 2.95
CA GLY A 163 5.89 -7.04 3.86
C GLY A 163 5.03 -7.79 4.88
N LEU A 164 3.93 -7.15 5.28
CA LEU A 164 2.92 -7.67 6.22
C LEU A 164 1.92 -8.63 5.55
N GLY A 165 1.90 -8.63 4.21
CA GLY A 165 0.93 -9.35 3.40
C GLY A 165 -0.42 -8.63 3.31
N CYS A 166 -1.14 -8.91 2.23
CA CYS A 166 -2.45 -8.33 1.96
C CYS A 166 -3.47 -9.45 1.74
N SER A 167 -4.47 -9.53 2.62
CA SER A 167 -5.61 -10.45 2.43
C SER A 167 -6.49 -10.00 1.26
N GLU A 168 -7.30 -10.91 0.70
CA GLU A 168 -8.28 -10.55 -0.33
C GLU A 168 -9.30 -9.50 0.16
N ASP A 169 -9.67 -9.53 1.44
CA ASP A 169 -10.60 -8.56 2.02
C ASP A 169 -9.97 -7.16 2.14
N LEU A 170 -8.69 -7.09 2.53
CA LEU A 170 -7.94 -5.83 2.55
C LEU A 170 -7.69 -5.32 1.13
N LEU A 171 -7.33 -6.21 0.21
CA LEU A 171 -7.14 -5.90 -1.20
C LEU A 171 -8.39 -5.29 -1.81
N GLY A 172 -9.57 -5.83 -1.51
CA GLY A 172 -10.84 -5.27 -2.01
C GLY A 172 -11.04 -3.81 -1.60
N ARG A 173 -10.69 -3.46 -0.36
CA ARG A 173 -10.80 -2.08 0.14
C ARG A 173 -9.79 -1.13 -0.50
N ILE A 174 -8.62 -1.64 -0.87
CA ILE A 174 -7.58 -0.88 -1.56
C ILE A 174 -7.94 -0.70 -3.04
N LEU A 175 -8.48 -1.75 -3.66
CA LEU A 175 -8.68 -1.84 -5.10
C LEU A 175 -9.67 -0.79 -5.63
N ASP A 176 -10.73 -0.48 -4.87
CA ASP A 176 -11.69 0.57 -5.24
C ASP A 176 -11.04 1.95 -5.35
N PHE A 177 -10.29 2.34 -4.32
CA PHE A 177 -9.55 3.60 -4.35
C PHE A 177 -8.40 3.56 -5.38
N PHE A 178 -7.76 2.41 -5.55
CA PHE A 178 -6.68 2.25 -6.53
C PHE A 178 -7.17 2.45 -7.97
N GLU A 179 -8.35 1.93 -8.34
CA GLU A 179 -8.95 2.16 -9.66
C GLU A 179 -9.25 3.65 -9.91
N PHE A 180 -9.67 4.38 -8.87
CA PHE A 180 -9.84 5.83 -8.95
C PHE A 180 -8.48 6.55 -9.10
N LEU A 181 -7.55 6.27 -8.20
CA LEU A 181 -6.24 6.94 -8.14
C LEU A 181 -5.44 6.72 -9.42
N ILE A 182 -5.44 5.50 -9.98
CA ILE A 182 -4.69 5.22 -11.22
C ILE A 182 -5.18 6.05 -12.41
N GLN A 183 -6.50 6.32 -12.45
CA GLN A 183 -7.10 7.17 -13.47
C GLN A 183 -6.67 8.63 -13.28
N GLU A 184 -6.68 9.12 -12.05
CA GLU A 184 -6.24 10.48 -11.72
C GLU A 184 -4.74 10.68 -11.99
N VAL A 185 -3.91 9.72 -11.59
CA VAL A 185 -2.46 9.72 -11.87
C VAL A 185 -2.21 9.72 -13.37
N HIS A 186 -2.89 8.89 -14.15
CA HIS A 186 -2.76 8.91 -15.60
C HIS A 186 -3.14 10.29 -16.17
N ASN A 187 -4.30 10.83 -15.78
CA ASN A 187 -4.81 12.08 -16.35
C ASN A 187 -3.93 13.29 -16.03
N ILE A 188 -3.23 13.30 -14.89
CA ILE A 188 -2.49 14.47 -14.41
C ILE A 188 -0.97 14.28 -14.55
N LEU A 189 -0.44 13.12 -14.18
CA LEU A 189 1.00 12.82 -14.13
C LEU A 189 1.47 11.96 -15.31
N GLY A 190 0.54 11.34 -16.05
CA GLY A 190 0.80 10.56 -17.24
C GLY A 190 1.06 9.07 -17.02
N TRP A 191 1.12 8.33 -18.12
CA TRP A 191 1.20 6.86 -18.12
C TRP A 191 2.43 6.29 -17.42
N ASN A 192 3.55 6.99 -17.45
CA ASN A 192 4.77 6.51 -16.81
C ASN A 192 4.61 6.37 -15.30
N GLN A 193 3.94 7.33 -14.65
CA GLN A 193 3.69 7.28 -13.20
C GLN A 193 2.59 6.27 -12.87
N ALA A 194 1.56 6.18 -13.71
CA ALA A 194 0.53 5.15 -13.57
C ALA A 194 1.13 3.74 -13.67
N ALA A 195 2.06 3.50 -14.60
CA ALA A 195 2.73 2.21 -14.75
C ALA A 195 3.52 1.82 -13.49
N VAL A 196 4.29 2.76 -12.94
CA VAL A 196 5.06 2.53 -11.69
C VAL A 196 4.13 2.20 -10.52
N LEU A 197 3.03 2.95 -10.38
CA LEU A 197 2.05 2.70 -9.35
C LEU A 197 1.37 1.32 -9.50
N PHE A 198 1.10 0.90 -10.75
CA PHE A 198 0.55 -0.42 -11.07
C PHE A 198 1.53 -1.56 -10.79
N GLU A 199 2.81 -1.39 -11.08
CA GLU A 199 3.86 -2.33 -10.73
C GLU A 199 3.98 -2.49 -9.21
N ALA A 200 3.95 -1.39 -8.46
CA ALA A 200 3.93 -1.46 -7.00
C ALA A 200 2.70 -2.21 -6.47
N PHE A 201 1.52 -1.95 -7.05
CA PHE A 201 0.28 -2.64 -6.69
C PHE A 201 0.36 -4.16 -6.91
N ALA A 202 1.12 -4.65 -7.91
CA ALA A 202 1.31 -6.07 -8.14
C ALA A 202 1.91 -6.80 -6.91
N ASN A 203 2.67 -6.12 -6.05
CA ASN A 203 3.21 -6.69 -4.80
C ASN A 203 2.12 -7.19 -3.84
N ILE A 204 0.96 -6.54 -3.84
CA ILE A 204 -0.14 -6.85 -2.92
C ILE A 204 -1.23 -7.72 -3.56
N VAL A 205 -1.16 -7.95 -4.87
CA VAL A 205 -2.12 -8.82 -5.58
C VAL A 205 -1.87 -10.28 -5.23
N ARG A 206 -2.84 -10.85 -4.50
CA ARG A 206 -2.97 -12.28 -4.23
C ARG A 206 -4.45 -12.62 -4.08
N THR A 207 -5.18 -12.64 -5.20
CA THR A 207 -6.61 -12.91 -5.20
C THR A 207 -6.99 -13.96 -6.23
N HIS A 208 -7.95 -14.80 -5.83
CA HIS A 208 -8.63 -15.73 -6.71
C HIS A 208 -10.11 -15.35 -6.91
N ARG A 209 -10.55 -14.23 -6.30
CA ARG A 209 -11.94 -13.76 -6.42
C ARG A 209 -12.18 -13.14 -7.79
N GLY A 210 -13.19 -13.67 -8.49
CA GLY A 210 -13.44 -13.32 -9.89
C GLY A 210 -13.75 -11.84 -10.13
N ASP A 211 -14.44 -11.18 -9.19
CA ASP A 211 -14.76 -9.75 -9.23
C ASP A 211 -13.50 -8.87 -9.11
N GLN A 212 -12.62 -9.17 -8.16
CA GLN A 212 -11.35 -8.46 -7.99
C GLN A 212 -10.42 -8.68 -9.18
N VAL A 213 -10.31 -9.91 -9.69
CA VAL A 213 -9.54 -10.21 -10.90
C VAL A 213 -10.09 -9.43 -12.11
N GLN A 214 -11.41 -9.36 -12.26
CA GLN A 214 -12.02 -8.56 -13.32
C GLN A 214 -11.72 -7.07 -13.16
N GLN A 215 -11.74 -6.53 -11.94
CA GLN A 215 -11.39 -5.13 -11.68
C GLN A 215 -9.94 -4.82 -12.00
N ILE A 216 -9.01 -5.70 -11.61
CA ILE A 216 -7.59 -5.59 -11.98
C ILE A 216 -7.43 -5.62 -13.51
N ARG A 217 -8.14 -6.51 -14.20
CA ARG A 217 -8.15 -6.54 -15.68
C ARG A 217 -8.76 -5.29 -16.30
N ARG A 218 -9.79 -4.70 -15.70
CA ARG A 218 -10.35 -3.41 -16.15
C ARG A 218 -9.32 -2.30 -16.04
N ILE A 219 -8.62 -2.21 -14.91
CA ILE A 219 -7.52 -1.24 -14.72
C ILE A 219 -6.44 -1.48 -15.78
N TRP A 220 -5.97 -2.73 -15.91
CA TRP A 220 -4.98 -3.13 -16.90
C TRP A 220 -5.36 -2.71 -18.33
N ASN A 221 -6.59 -3.00 -18.75
CA ASN A 221 -7.08 -2.73 -20.09
C ASN A 221 -7.21 -1.23 -20.41
N ARG A 222 -7.12 -0.33 -19.41
CA ARG A 222 -7.11 1.11 -19.64
C ARG A 222 -5.74 1.61 -20.11
N PHE A 223 -4.66 0.92 -19.76
CA PHE A 223 -3.31 1.31 -20.18
C PHE A 223 -3.16 1.25 -21.70
N ASP A 224 -2.41 2.21 -22.24
CA ASP A 224 -2.04 2.20 -23.65
C ASP A 224 -1.30 0.89 -24.01
N PRO A 225 -1.52 0.31 -25.21
CA PRO A 225 -0.92 -0.96 -25.61
C PRO A 225 0.60 -0.99 -25.51
N GLU A 226 1.28 0.13 -25.77
CA GLU A 226 2.75 0.23 -25.64
C GLU A 226 3.20 0.11 -24.18
N VAL A 227 2.46 0.75 -23.25
CA VAL A 227 2.73 0.68 -21.81
C VAL A 227 2.44 -0.72 -21.30
N GLN A 228 1.36 -1.35 -21.76
CA GLN A 228 1.05 -2.75 -21.46
C GLN A 228 2.17 -3.69 -21.92
N GLN A 229 2.69 -3.50 -23.14
CA GLN A 229 3.79 -4.31 -23.65
C GLN A 229 5.05 -4.16 -22.80
N GLN A 230 5.36 -2.94 -22.35
CA GLN A 230 6.49 -2.68 -21.47
C GLN A 230 6.34 -3.42 -20.13
N ILE A 231 5.21 -3.22 -19.43
CA ILE A 231 4.96 -3.88 -18.14
C ILE A 231 4.95 -5.41 -18.29
N LEU A 232 4.37 -5.95 -19.37
CA LEU A 232 4.40 -7.39 -19.63
C LEU A 232 5.80 -7.91 -19.92
N ALA A 233 6.63 -7.15 -20.63
CA ALA A 233 8.01 -7.52 -20.90
C ALA A 233 8.81 -7.62 -19.59
N ASP A 234 8.60 -6.66 -18.70
CA ASP A 234 9.19 -6.66 -17.37
C ASP A 234 8.71 -7.91 -16.61
N ILE A 235 7.40 -8.11 -16.41
CA ILE A 235 6.86 -9.30 -15.73
C ILE A 235 7.44 -10.61 -16.30
N ARG A 236 7.46 -10.76 -17.64
CA ARG A 236 8.00 -11.96 -18.31
C ARG A 236 9.48 -12.19 -18.04
N SER A 237 10.27 -11.13 -17.87
CA SER A 237 11.69 -11.23 -17.56
C SER A 237 11.96 -11.77 -16.14
N ALA A 238 11.03 -11.55 -15.20
CA ALA A 238 11.13 -12.07 -13.83
C ALA A 238 10.63 -13.52 -13.68
N LEU A 239 9.68 -13.97 -14.50
CA LEU A 239 9.09 -15.32 -14.41
C LEU A 239 10.10 -16.48 -14.28
N PRO A 240 11.26 -16.50 -14.98
CA PRO A 240 12.22 -17.61 -14.89
C PRO A 240 13.03 -17.62 -13.59
N VAL A 241 13.12 -16.48 -12.89
CA VAL A 241 13.94 -16.29 -11.70
C VAL A 241 13.11 -16.43 -10.42
N GLU A 242 11.83 -16.07 -10.51
CA GLU A 242 10.88 -16.10 -9.41
C GLU A 242 10.20 -17.47 -9.24
N GLY A 243 9.83 -17.79 -8.01
CA GLY A 243 9.02 -18.97 -7.67
C GLY A 243 7.60 -18.86 -8.22
N MET A 244 6.92 -20.00 -8.43
CA MET A 244 5.59 -20.03 -9.06
C MET A 244 4.46 -19.30 -8.30
N ASP A 245 4.68 -18.92 -7.03
CA ASP A 245 3.71 -18.12 -6.24
C ASP A 245 4.21 -16.70 -5.97
N ASP A 246 5.30 -16.26 -6.59
CA ASP A 246 5.87 -14.91 -6.43
C ASP A 246 5.13 -13.89 -7.32
N MET A 247 5.45 -12.60 -7.12
CA MET A 247 4.76 -11.46 -7.72
C MET A 247 4.52 -11.60 -9.23
N ALA A 248 5.55 -11.91 -10.03
CA ALA A 248 5.41 -11.95 -11.48
C ALA A 248 4.41 -13.03 -11.91
N HIS A 249 4.47 -14.22 -11.31
CA HIS A 249 3.53 -15.33 -11.61
C HIS A 249 2.10 -15.03 -11.15
N ARG A 250 1.92 -14.37 -10.00
CA ARG A 250 0.58 -13.94 -9.54
C ARG A 250 -0.01 -12.91 -10.51
N MET A 251 0.79 -11.92 -10.91
CA MET A 251 0.33 -10.86 -11.79
C MET A 251 0.03 -11.38 -13.20
N TYR A 252 0.94 -12.18 -13.78
CA TYR A 252 0.78 -12.78 -15.10
C TYR A 252 -0.54 -13.57 -15.22
N ARG A 253 -0.82 -14.45 -14.24
CA ARG A 253 -2.08 -15.21 -14.17
C ARG A 253 -3.30 -14.32 -13.98
N THR A 254 -3.20 -13.31 -13.11
CA THR A 254 -4.30 -12.37 -12.85
C THR A 254 -4.70 -11.62 -14.12
N LEU A 255 -3.72 -11.20 -14.92
CA LEU A 255 -3.93 -10.54 -16.20
C LEU A 255 -4.45 -11.49 -17.31
N GLY A 256 -4.39 -12.80 -17.09
CA GLY A 256 -4.93 -13.81 -18.00
C GLY A 256 -3.93 -14.32 -19.04
N TYR A 257 -2.63 -14.28 -18.71
CA TYR A 257 -1.57 -14.86 -19.52
C TYR A 257 -1.04 -16.17 -18.91
#